data_AF-A0A8D9E6D5-F1
#
_entry.id   AF-A0A8D9E6D5-F1
#
_cell.length_a   1.000
_cell.length_b   1.000
_cell.length_c   1.000
_cell.angle_alpha   90.00
_cell.angle_beta   90.00
_cell.angle_gamma   90.00
#
_symmetry.space_group_name_H-M   'P 1'
#
loop_
_entity.id
_entity.type
_entity.pdbx_description
1 polymer ?
#
loop_
_entity_poly.entity_id
_entity_poly.type
_entity_poly.pdbx_seq_one_letter_code
_entity_poly.pdbx_strand_id
1 'polypeptide(L)'
;MTNFKIIESRSKKILKYQDHIFKFNNNVNTRGKGTLWSCANEKCKAFVKVNSDNTKIIEANEKHEHTMSINTGKTNSSAHIASPRTSTSSSEADTEDIISPKIKTTKQDRNVVTQHTYTNLLPCDQSILSMGTPACANITQDNSTFNEITPHRPVNTIEDLRNQIRCLAQVIINKQIEIDELIKKSKKVDQELINKQNEIDRLMEKSKGDEKDMKDMIETIKVLEEANTCDKQTHSPGKPSRHTRRRLNRKQRKSIESINQTLETHNQTPDMSEYEVNIAAPVTQRNCVVIGDSQTRNLRNLLDKHSDQYNFKSYVSPGGNFTKVGVKCWKTDLENRDENTARNHLVIMAGTIDGFYDLDWKEIKQGFNKLKEISQNTYVTIILVPYNLKNKHISCNIYELNNAIYKYFKHVSNVEIVDTNAILNRPMFYRYDKYHLNDVGKNVLAHRILKSLYRLDTRLKRDPVGNFY
;
A
#
# COMPACT_ATOMS: atom_id res chain seq x y z
N MET A 1 8.20 42.91 14.14
CA MET A 1 8.37 41.48 13.78
C MET A 1 7.78 41.27 12.40
N THR A 2 8.59 40.86 11.42
CA THR A 2 8.12 40.56 10.06
C THR A 2 7.41 39.22 10.06
N ASN A 3 6.10 39.22 9.82
CA ASN A 3 5.30 38.00 9.78
C ASN A 3 5.47 37.33 8.41
N PHE A 4 6.01 36.11 8.39
CA PHE A 4 5.97 35.22 7.24
C PHE A 4 5.33 33.89 7.65
N LYS A 5 4.77 33.16 6.68
CA LYS A 5 4.15 31.85 6.92
C LYS A 5 4.64 30.84 5.89
N ILE A 6 5.18 29.73 6.37
CA ILE A 6 5.50 28.57 5.52
C ILE A 6 4.29 27.64 5.50
N ILE A 7 3.88 27.25 4.30
CA ILE A 7 2.78 26.32 4.03
C ILE A 7 3.39 25.12 3.33
N GLU A 8 3.30 23.96 3.97
CA GLU A 8 3.69 22.68 3.37
C GLU A 8 2.45 21.98 2.82
N SER A 9 2.46 21.65 1.53
CA SER A 9 1.35 20.94 0.88
C SER A 9 1.89 19.81 0.00
N ARG A 10 1.61 18.56 0.40
CA ARG A 10 1.82 17.24 -0.25
C ARG A 10 3.20 16.95 -0.87
N SER A 11 3.80 17.88 -1.61
CA SER A 11 5.13 17.79 -2.23
C SER A 11 5.82 19.14 -2.43
N LYS A 12 5.19 20.26 -2.07
CA LYS A 12 5.70 21.61 -2.28
C LYS A 12 5.71 22.38 -0.97
N LYS A 13 6.83 23.09 -0.73
CA LYS A 13 6.92 24.09 0.34
C LYS A 13 6.76 25.47 -0.27
N ILE A 14 5.87 26.27 0.30
CA ILE A 14 5.57 27.63 -0.12
C ILE A 14 5.78 28.57 1.07
N LEU A 15 6.43 29.71 0.85
CA LEU A 15 6.56 30.78 1.84
C LEU A 15 5.72 31.98 1.39
N LYS A 16 4.86 32.47 2.27
CA LYS A 16 4.09 33.72 2.09
C LYS A 16 4.73 34.86 2.88
N TYR A 17 5.04 35.96 2.21
CA TYR A 17 5.65 37.16 2.78
C TYR A 17 5.25 38.40 1.98
N GLN A 18 4.76 39.45 2.66
CA GLN A 18 4.27 40.70 2.05
C GLN A 18 3.35 40.48 0.82
N ASP A 19 2.31 39.66 0.98
CA ASP A 19 1.36 39.27 -0.07
C ASP A 19 1.93 38.48 -1.27
N HIS A 20 3.24 38.27 -1.32
CA HIS A 20 3.90 37.47 -2.35
C HIS A 20 4.09 36.01 -1.94
N ILE A 21 4.20 35.15 -2.95
CA ILE A 21 4.42 33.71 -2.82
C ILE A 21 5.83 33.40 -3.29
N PHE A 22 6.59 32.69 -2.46
CA PHE A 22 7.94 32.23 -2.74
C PHE A 22 7.99 30.69 -2.74
N LYS A 23 8.69 30.12 -3.72
CA LYS A 23 8.95 28.68 -3.86
C LYS A 23 10.32 28.35 -3.28
N PHE A 24 10.40 27.22 -2.59
CA PHE A 24 11.67 26.73 -2.04
C PHE A 24 12.65 26.38 -3.18
N ASN A 25 13.86 26.93 -3.13
CA ASN A 25 14.89 26.72 -4.15
C ASN A 25 15.97 25.75 -3.64
N ASN A 26 15.86 24.48 -4.03
CA ASN A 26 16.79 23.41 -3.65
C ASN A 26 18.17 23.50 -4.31
N ASN A 27 18.31 24.30 -5.38
CA ASN A 27 19.51 24.29 -6.21
C ASN A 27 20.56 25.30 -5.73
N VAL A 28 20.20 26.21 -4.83
CA VAL A 28 21.14 27.19 -4.30
C VAL A 28 21.74 26.65 -3.02
N ASN A 29 22.98 26.17 -3.12
CA ASN A 29 23.77 25.78 -1.96
C ASN A 29 24.13 27.03 -1.16
N THR A 30 23.25 27.43 -0.26
CA THR A 30 23.49 28.53 0.67
C THR A 30 24.64 28.07 1.56
N ARG A 31 25.79 28.74 1.48
CA ARG A 31 26.97 28.46 2.32
C ARG A 31 26.69 28.80 3.79
N GLY A 32 25.84 28.02 4.44
CA GLY A 32 25.90 27.73 5.87
C GLY A 32 24.91 28.39 6.82
N LYS A 33 23.88 29.14 6.42
CA LYS A 33 22.97 29.76 7.42
C LYS A 33 21.48 29.87 7.05
N GLY A 34 20.94 29.09 6.11
CA GLY A 34 19.51 29.21 5.85
C GLY A 34 18.97 28.55 4.59
N THR A 35 17.66 28.66 4.38
CA THR A 35 16.96 28.24 3.17
C THR A 35 16.63 29.44 2.30
N LEU A 36 16.82 29.31 0.98
CA LEU A 36 16.50 30.36 0.01
C LEU A 36 15.17 30.06 -0.69
N TRP A 37 14.32 31.07 -0.76
CA TRP A 37 12.99 31.02 -1.37
C TRP A 37 12.92 32.08 -2.46
N SER A 38 12.68 31.65 -3.71
CA SER A 38 12.60 32.54 -4.87
C SER A 38 11.14 32.86 -5.18
N CYS A 39 10.85 34.03 -5.74
CA CYS A 39 9.49 34.39 -6.14
C CYS A 39 8.86 33.30 -7.03
N ALA A 40 7.55 33.05 -6.86
CA ALA A 40 6.85 32.04 -7.65
C ALA A 40 6.81 32.34 -9.16
N ASN A 41 6.98 33.60 -9.55
CA ASN A 41 7.16 34.05 -10.93
C ASN A 41 8.63 33.87 -11.35
N GLU A 42 8.88 33.00 -12.32
CA GLU A 42 10.22 32.58 -12.74
C GLU A 42 11.10 33.71 -13.31
N LYS A 43 10.48 34.80 -13.80
CA LYS A 43 11.20 35.98 -14.31
C LYS A 43 11.58 36.97 -13.20
N CYS A 44 11.07 36.79 -11.99
CA CYS A 44 11.28 37.71 -10.88
C CYS A 44 12.54 37.36 -10.07
N LYS A 45 13.39 38.36 -9.82
CA LYS A 45 14.62 38.23 -9.03
C LYS A 45 14.41 38.40 -7.51
N ALA A 46 13.19 38.61 -7.06
CA ALA A 46 12.87 38.71 -5.64
C ALA A 46 13.09 37.38 -4.92
N PHE A 47 13.65 37.44 -3.71
CA PHE A 47 13.91 36.26 -2.89
C PHE A 47 13.81 36.59 -1.40
N VAL A 48 13.55 35.55 -0.60
CA VAL A 48 13.57 35.58 0.86
C VAL A 48 14.48 34.45 1.34
N LYS A 49 15.42 34.77 2.22
CA LYS A 49 16.30 33.82 2.89
C LYS A 49 15.90 33.76 4.35
N VAL A 50 15.55 32.57 4.83
CA VAL A 50 15.23 32.34 6.25
C VAL A 50 16.31 31.50 6.89
N ASN A 51 16.47 31.61 8.21
CA ASN A 51 17.39 30.79 8.99
C ASN A 51 17.07 29.29 8.91
N SER A 52 18.00 28.46 9.38
CA SER A 52 17.91 26.99 9.31
C SER A 52 16.68 26.41 10.01
N ASP A 53 16.21 27.07 11.07
CA ASP A 53 15.00 26.75 11.83
C ASP A 53 13.73 27.39 11.23
N ASN A 54 13.85 28.15 10.14
CA ASN A 54 12.75 28.82 9.44
C ASN A 54 11.89 29.72 10.34
N THR A 55 12.49 30.38 11.33
CA THR A 55 11.80 31.26 12.29
C THR A 55 12.03 32.75 12.02
N LYS A 56 13.10 33.12 11.32
CA LYS A 56 13.48 34.52 11.04
C LYS A 56 13.98 34.69 9.61
N ILE A 57 13.61 35.81 9.00
CA ILE A 57 14.19 36.26 7.73
C ILE A 57 15.60 36.80 8.04
N ILE A 58 16.59 36.26 7.34
CA ILE A 58 17.99 36.70 7.40
C ILE A 58 18.25 37.79 6.38
N GLU A 59 17.69 37.64 5.18
CA GLU A 59 17.96 38.48 4.02
C GLU A 59 16.76 38.41 3.07
N ALA A 60 16.37 39.53 2.47
CA ALA A 60 15.30 39.57 1.48
C ALA A 60 15.58 40.62 0.40
N ASN A 61 15.29 40.27 -0.85
CA ASN A 61 15.17 41.20 -1.95
C ASN A 61 13.68 41.32 -2.33
N GLU A 62 13.06 42.43 -1.94
CA GLU A 62 11.62 42.68 -2.08
C GLU A 62 11.26 43.38 -3.39
N LYS A 63 12.23 43.61 -4.29
CA LYS A 63 11.97 44.26 -5.58
C LYS A 63 11.32 43.29 -6.56
N HIS A 64 10.01 43.44 -6.75
CA HIS A 64 9.22 42.69 -7.73
C HIS A 64 9.07 43.49 -9.03
N GLU A 65 9.68 43.03 -10.12
CA GLU A 65 9.51 43.58 -11.48
C GLU A 65 8.31 42.96 -12.21
N HIS A 66 7.19 42.78 -11.48
CA HIS A 66 5.94 42.30 -12.06
C HIS A 66 4.75 42.79 -11.24
N THR A 67 3.62 43.06 -11.91
CA THR A 67 2.36 43.34 -11.23
C THR A 67 1.89 42.10 -10.47
N MET A 68 1.30 42.32 -9.29
CA MET A 68 0.71 41.23 -8.52
C MET A 68 -0.48 40.67 -9.29
N SER A 69 -0.33 39.47 -9.84
CA SER A 69 -1.50 38.68 -10.24
C SER A 69 -2.17 38.21 -8.96
N ILE A 70 -3.15 38.99 -8.50
CA ILE A 70 -4.10 38.53 -7.49
C ILE A 70 -4.84 37.37 -8.15
N ASN A 71 -4.43 36.15 -7.84
CA ASN A 71 -5.22 34.95 -8.16
C ASN A 71 -6.49 35.00 -7.30
N THR A 72 -7.47 35.80 -7.72
CA THR A 72 -8.86 35.57 -7.37
C THR A 72 -9.17 34.19 -7.92
N GLY A 73 -9.44 33.22 -7.05
CA GLY A 73 -9.61 31.83 -7.43
C GLY A 73 -10.72 31.67 -8.46
N LYS A 74 -10.36 31.67 -9.75
CA LYS A 74 -11.21 31.14 -10.81
C LYS A 74 -11.21 29.63 -10.64
N THR A 75 -12.26 29.14 -10.01
CA THR A 75 -12.69 27.75 -10.11
C THR A 75 -12.83 27.40 -11.58
N ASN A 76 -12.20 26.30 -12.00
CA ASN A 76 -12.25 25.82 -13.38
C ASN A 76 -13.66 25.32 -13.70
N SER A 77 -14.55 26.22 -14.12
CA SER A 77 -15.79 25.92 -14.82
C SER A 77 -15.55 26.22 -16.30
N SER A 78 -15.06 25.25 -17.06
CA SER A 78 -14.97 25.35 -18.52
C SER A 78 -16.12 24.56 -19.13
N ALA A 79 -17.23 25.26 -19.39
CA ALA A 79 -18.23 24.85 -20.37
C ALA A 79 -17.93 25.62 -21.65
N HIS A 80 -17.65 24.88 -22.72
CA HIS A 80 -17.58 25.40 -24.08
C HIS A 80 -18.96 25.92 -24.49
N ILE A 81 -19.07 27.21 -24.78
CA ILE A 81 -20.07 27.73 -25.71
C ILE A 81 -19.33 28.49 -26.81
N ALA A 82 -19.63 28.11 -28.05
CA ALA A 82 -19.02 28.62 -29.25
C ALA A 82 -19.71 29.91 -29.73
N SER A 83 -18.87 30.82 -30.25
CA SER A 83 -19.13 31.80 -31.33
C SER A 83 -20.06 33.00 -31.04
N PRO A 84 -20.03 34.10 -31.84
CA PRO A 84 -19.22 34.37 -33.04
C PRO A 84 -18.43 35.71 -33.05
N ARG A 85 -17.57 35.82 -34.08
CA ARG A 85 -16.85 37.02 -34.55
C ARG A 85 -17.76 38.22 -34.78
N THR A 86 -17.26 39.41 -34.42
CA THR A 86 -17.39 40.65 -35.19
C THR A 86 -16.15 41.53 -34.97
N SER A 87 -15.91 42.37 -35.97
CA SER A 87 -14.68 43.04 -36.39
C SER A 87 -14.57 44.50 -35.93
N THR A 88 -13.33 45.05 -36.00
CA THR A 88 -12.95 46.49 -36.22
C THR A 88 -13.40 47.49 -35.13
N SER A 89 -12.72 48.58 -34.73
CA SER A 89 -11.54 49.35 -35.15
C SER A 89 -11.34 50.53 -34.16
N SER A 90 -10.08 50.91 -33.89
CA SER A 90 -9.49 52.27 -33.66
C SER A 90 -10.12 53.39 -32.80
N SER A 91 -9.20 54.26 -32.31
CA SER A 91 -9.28 55.65 -31.76
C SER A 91 -9.82 55.82 -30.33
N GLU A 92 -9.03 56.26 -29.35
CA GLU A 92 -8.41 57.60 -29.05
C GLU A 92 -9.31 58.56 -28.24
N ALA A 93 -8.67 59.18 -27.24
CA ALA A 93 -8.96 60.43 -26.51
C ALA A 93 -10.04 60.49 -25.40
N ASP A 94 -9.51 60.76 -24.18
CA ASP A 94 -9.84 61.83 -23.22
C ASP A 94 -11.30 62.24 -22.94
N THR A 95 -11.72 62.19 -21.67
CA THR A 95 -11.97 63.37 -20.77
C THR A 95 -12.83 63.00 -19.55
N GLU A 96 -12.36 63.47 -18.38
CA GLU A 96 -13.08 64.16 -17.30
C GLU A 96 -14.44 63.65 -16.72
N ASP A 97 -14.35 63.28 -15.42
CA ASP A 97 -15.04 63.90 -14.27
C ASP A 97 -16.45 63.50 -13.76
N ILE A 98 -16.47 63.32 -12.42
CA ILE A 98 -17.53 63.56 -11.41
C ILE A 98 -18.62 62.48 -11.15
N ILE A 99 -18.61 62.00 -9.89
CA ILE A 99 -19.71 61.85 -8.89
C ILE A 99 -19.64 60.52 -8.13
N SER A 100 -19.34 60.62 -6.82
CA SER A 100 -19.52 59.57 -5.79
C SER A 100 -20.99 59.32 -5.46
N PRO A 101 -21.32 58.16 -4.89
CA PRO A 101 -21.89 58.25 -3.53
C PRO A 101 -21.41 57.17 -2.54
N LYS A 102 -21.34 57.63 -1.28
CA LYS A 102 -21.09 56.89 -0.03
C LYS A 102 -22.19 55.84 0.23
N ILE A 103 -21.82 54.65 0.68
CA ILE A 103 -22.72 53.78 1.48
C ILE A 103 -21.99 53.28 2.73
N LYS A 104 -22.74 53.36 3.83
CA LYS A 104 -22.37 53.20 5.24
C LYS A 104 -22.04 51.77 5.65
N THR A 105 -21.11 51.68 6.59
CA THR A 105 -20.79 50.55 7.47
C THR A 105 -21.90 50.21 8.45
N THR A 106 -22.06 48.93 8.80
CA THR A 106 -22.60 48.50 10.10
C THR A 106 -21.89 47.23 10.57
N LYS A 107 -21.40 47.26 11.82
CA LYS A 107 -20.81 46.15 12.57
C LYS A 107 -21.92 45.31 13.20
N GLN A 108 -21.70 44.00 13.38
CA GLN A 108 -22.20 43.32 14.58
C GLN A 108 -21.43 42.04 14.90
N ASP A 109 -21.33 41.81 16.21
CA ASP A 109 -20.41 40.93 16.92
C ASP A 109 -20.94 39.50 17.13
N ARG A 110 -19.94 38.64 17.38
CA ARG A 110 -19.86 37.36 18.13
C ARG A 110 -21.14 36.79 18.77
N ASN A 111 -21.28 35.46 18.64
CA ASN A 111 -21.91 34.63 19.67
C ASN A 111 -21.09 33.38 20.00
N VAL A 112 -21.04 33.12 21.31
CA VAL A 112 -20.34 32.05 22.04
C VAL A 112 -21.29 30.87 22.21
N VAL A 113 -20.77 29.64 22.13
CA VAL A 113 -21.51 28.39 22.34
C VAL A 113 -21.33 27.93 23.79
N THR A 114 -22.44 27.74 24.51
CA THR A 114 -22.51 27.06 25.82
C THR A 114 -23.12 25.67 25.67
N GLN A 115 -22.50 24.69 26.32
CA GLN A 115 -22.98 23.32 26.47
C GLN A 115 -23.94 23.22 27.67
N HIS A 116 -25.02 22.45 27.55
CA HIS A 116 -25.78 21.96 28.70
C HIS A 116 -25.88 20.43 28.66
N THR A 117 -25.31 19.82 29.71
CA THR A 117 -25.56 18.47 30.20
C THR A 117 -26.90 18.39 30.92
N TYR A 118 -27.65 17.31 30.71
CA TYR A 118 -28.70 16.85 31.63
C TYR A 118 -28.51 15.37 31.96
N THR A 119 -28.44 15.10 33.27
CA THR A 119 -28.47 13.81 33.96
C THR A 119 -29.83 13.60 34.62
N ASN A 120 -30.13 12.32 34.91
CA ASN A 120 -31.11 11.75 35.87
C ASN A 120 -32.31 11.01 35.22
N LEU A 121 -32.38 9.67 35.30
CA LEU A 121 -32.96 8.80 36.37
C LEU A 121 -34.51 8.92 36.36
N LEU A 122 -35.39 7.91 36.44
CA LEU A 122 -35.40 6.48 36.78
C LEU A 122 -36.82 5.94 36.39
N PRO A 123 -37.28 4.71 36.75
CA PRO A 123 -38.06 3.84 35.88
C PRO A 123 -39.56 3.80 36.23
N CYS A 124 -40.37 3.14 35.39
CA CYS A 124 -41.70 2.71 35.81
C CYS A 124 -41.99 1.32 35.22
N ASP A 125 -42.04 0.34 36.12
CA ASP A 125 -42.73 -0.93 35.92
C ASP A 125 -44.24 -0.69 35.91
N GLN A 126 -44.99 -1.44 35.09
CA GLN A 126 -46.10 -2.29 35.55
C GLN A 126 -46.82 -3.02 34.39
N SER A 127 -46.94 -4.34 34.57
CA SER A 127 -48.11 -5.21 34.34
C SER A 127 -48.76 -5.35 32.95
N ILE A 128 -48.51 -6.52 32.35
CA ILE A 128 -49.48 -7.55 31.91
C ILE A 128 -50.89 -7.07 31.50
N LEU A 129 -51.23 -7.24 30.22
CA LEU A 129 -52.55 -7.72 29.77
C LEU A 129 -52.42 -8.45 28.42
N SER A 130 -52.80 -9.73 28.46
CA SER A 130 -52.93 -10.66 27.33
C SER A 130 -54.18 -10.33 26.53
N MET A 131 -54.04 -10.05 25.23
CA MET A 131 -55.15 -10.00 24.27
C MET A 131 -54.74 -10.63 22.93
N GLY A 132 -55.62 -11.48 22.43
CA GLY A 132 -55.55 -12.39 21.28
C GLY A 132 -54.68 -12.02 20.07
N THR A 133 -53.95 -13.01 19.59
CA THR A 133 -53.36 -13.07 18.24
C THR A 133 -54.46 -13.29 17.19
N PRO A 134 -54.66 -12.39 16.21
CA PRO A 134 -55.21 -12.78 14.92
C PRO A 134 -54.10 -13.38 14.05
N ALA A 135 -54.46 -14.39 13.27
CA ALA A 135 -53.57 -15.13 12.38
C ALA A 135 -52.77 -14.20 11.46
N CYS A 136 -51.45 -14.15 11.66
CA CYS A 136 -50.51 -13.63 10.67
C CYS A 136 -50.31 -14.69 9.60
N ALA A 137 -50.71 -14.37 8.38
CA ALA A 137 -50.33 -15.09 7.18
C ALA A 137 -48.79 -15.23 7.12
N ASN A 138 -48.34 -16.41 6.72
CA ASN A 138 -46.94 -16.70 6.40
C ASN A 138 -46.44 -15.73 5.33
N ILE A 139 -45.76 -14.66 5.74
CA ILE A 139 -44.88 -13.88 4.89
C ILE A 139 -43.49 -14.46 5.11
N THR A 140 -43.03 -15.25 4.14
CA THR A 140 -41.62 -15.57 3.96
C THR A 140 -40.84 -14.27 3.85
N GLN A 141 -40.10 -13.93 4.90
CA GLN A 141 -39.23 -12.74 4.95
C GLN A 141 -37.95 -13.01 4.16
N ASP A 142 -37.91 -12.51 2.93
CA ASP A 142 -36.66 -12.23 2.22
C ASP A 142 -36.01 -10.99 2.86
N ASN A 143 -34.84 -11.17 3.47
CA ASN A 143 -34.10 -10.13 4.19
C ASN A 143 -33.34 -9.15 3.25
N SER A 144 -33.59 -9.17 1.94
CA SER A 144 -32.79 -8.44 0.95
C SER A 144 -33.33 -7.05 0.54
N THR A 145 -34.44 -6.57 1.10
CA THR A 145 -35.12 -5.37 0.57
C THR A 145 -35.48 -4.28 1.60
N PHE A 146 -34.79 -4.22 2.75
CA PHE A 146 -35.11 -3.24 3.81
C PHE A 146 -34.47 -1.83 3.64
N ASN A 147 -33.82 -1.54 2.50
CA ASN A 147 -33.06 -0.29 2.32
C ASN A 147 -33.79 0.84 1.56
N GLU A 148 -35.04 0.66 1.15
CA GLU A 148 -35.82 1.77 0.59
C GLU A 148 -37.00 2.13 1.51
N ILE A 149 -36.74 3.08 2.42
CA ILE A 149 -37.83 3.82 3.07
C ILE A 149 -38.42 4.73 1.99
N THR A 150 -39.43 4.24 1.27
CA THR A 150 -40.24 5.07 0.37
C THR A 150 -40.87 6.22 1.16
N PRO A 151 -40.90 7.45 0.61
CA PRO A 151 -41.36 8.62 1.33
C PRO A 151 -42.85 8.54 1.64
N HIS A 152 -43.14 8.63 2.95
CA HIS A 152 -44.37 9.03 3.63
C HIS A 152 -45.68 8.92 2.85
N ARG A 153 -46.43 7.84 3.08
CA ARG A 153 -47.90 7.95 3.10
C ARG A 153 -48.29 8.96 4.20
N PRO A 154 -49.26 9.86 3.93
CA PRO A 154 -49.74 10.78 4.95
C PRO A 154 -50.28 10.00 6.15
N VAL A 155 -49.83 10.40 7.34
CA VAL A 155 -50.29 9.85 8.61
C VAL A 155 -51.70 10.39 8.84
N ASN A 156 -52.71 9.57 8.58
CA ASN A 156 -54.10 10.02 8.66
C ASN A 156 -54.74 9.74 10.03
N THR A 157 -54.10 8.90 10.85
CA THR A 157 -54.59 8.55 12.19
C THR A 157 -53.48 8.49 13.23
N ILE A 158 -53.83 8.62 14.52
CA ILE A 158 -52.91 8.42 15.65
C ILE A 158 -52.33 6.99 15.65
N GLU A 159 -53.10 6.02 15.17
CA GLU A 159 -52.66 4.62 15.11
C GLU A 159 -51.58 4.42 14.04
N ASP A 160 -51.66 5.11 12.90
CA ASP A 160 -50.61 5.12 11.88
C ASP A 160 -49.29 5.67 12.45
N LEU A 161 -49.36 6.73 13.27
CA LEU A 161 -48.19 7.30 13.93
C LEU A 161 -47.56 6.30 14.92
N ARG A 162 -48.38 5.62 15.73
CA ARG A 162 -47.90 4.59 16.67
C ARG A 162 -47.22 3.44 15.94
N ASN A 163 -47.77 3.01 14.81
CA ASN A 163 -47.18 1.95 13.99
C ASN A 163 -45.86 2.40 13.36
N GLN A 164 -45.76 3.64 12.85
CA GLN A 164 -44.50 4.20 12.35
C GLN A 164 -43.43 4.28 13.44
N ILE A 165 -43.79 4.73 14.66
CA ILE A 165 -42.88 4.76 15.80
C ILE A 165 -42.41 3.35 16.16
N ARG A 166 -43.30 2.35 16.18
CA ARG A 166 -42.95 0.95 16.46
C ARG A 166 -41.97 0.39 15.41
N CYS A 167 -42.21 0.66 14.13
CA CYS A 167 -41.31 0.24 13.05
C CYS A 167 -39.93 0.90 13.17
N LEU A 168 -39.87 2.21 13.43
CA LEU A 168 -38.60 2.93 13.63
C LEU A 168 -37.84 2.40 14.85
N ALA A 169 -38.53 2.17 15.97
CA ALA A 169 -37.93 1.58 17.17
C ALA A 169 -37.31 0.20 16.87
N GLN A 170 -38.00 -0.64 16.08
CA GLN A 170 -37.47 -1.94 15.69
C GLN A 170 -36.24 -1.83 14.79
N VAL A 171 -36.22 -0.89 13.84
CA VAL A 171 -35.04 -0.63 12.99
C VAL A 171 -33.86 -0.18 13.84
N ILE A 172 -34.08 0.71 14.83
CA ILE A 172 -33.04 1.17 15.76
C ILE A 172 -32.49 0.00 16.58
N ILE A 173 -33.36 -0.86 17.12
CA ILE A 173 -32.94 -2.05 17.87
C ILE A 173 -32.09 -2.98 16.99
N ASN A 174 -32.53 -3.27 15.77
CA ASN A 174 -31.79 -4.13 14.85
C ASN A 174 -30.41 -3.54 14.50
N LYS A 175 -30.32 -2.21 14.30
CA LYS A 175 -29.04 -1.53 14.08
C LYS A 175 -28.14 -1.53 15.30
N GLN A 176 -28.70 -1.44 16.51
CA GLN A 176 -27.91 -1.57 17.74
C GLN A 176 -27.31 -2.98 17.86
N ILE A 177 -28.08 -4.03 17.56
CA ILE A 177 -27.58 -5.42 17.55
C ILE A 177 -26.43 -5.59 16.55
N GLU A 178 -26.56 -5.04 15.34
CA GLU A 178 -25.52 -5.07 14.31
C GLU A 178 -24.23 -4.36 14.80
N ILE A 179 -24.36 -3.21 15.45
CA ILE A 179 -23.23 -2.48 16.04
C ILE A 179 -22.56 -3.31 17.15
N ASP A 180 -23.33 -3.95 18.03
CA ASP A 180 -22.79 -4.76 19.12
C ASP A 180 -22.04 -6.00 18.60
N GLU A 181 -22.53 -6.63 17.52
CA GLU A 181 -21.82 -7.71 16.84
C GLU A 181 -20.49 -7.26 16.21
N LEU A 182 -20.46 -6.07 15.59
CA LEU A 182 -19.24 -5.49 15.05
C LEU A 182 -18.22 -5.17 16.15
N ILE A 183 -18.67 -4.63 17.29
CA ILE A 183 -17.82 -4.40 18.47
C ILE A 183 -17.23 -5.73 18.98
N LYS A 184 -18.05 -6.79 19.05
CA LYS A 184 -17.59 -8.13 19.45
C LYS A 184 -16.54 -8.69 18.48
N LYS A 185 -16.73 -8.54 17.16
CA LYS A 185 -15.74 -8.92 16.14
C LYS A 185 -14.44 -8.12 16.28
N SER A 186 -14.52 -6.80 16.50
CA SER A 186 -13.35 -5.94 16.72
C SER A 186 -12.53 -6.41 17.93
N LYS A 187 -13.16 -6.67 19.08
CA LYS A 187 -12.49 -7.17 20.29
C LYS A 187 -11.76 -8.49 20.06
N LYS A 188 -12.31 -9.38 19.21
CA LYS A 188 -11.66 -10.66 18.86
C LYS A 188 -10.39 -10.43 18.03
N VAL A 189 -10.41 -9.48 17.10
CA VAL A 189 -9.24 -9.10 16.29
C VAL A 189 -8.15 -8.48 17.18
N ASP A 190 -8.53 -7.59 18.10
CA ASP A 190 -7.60 -6.98 19.05
C ASP A 190 -6.91 -8.03 19.93
N GLN A 191 -7.67 -9.03 20.42
CA GLN A 191 -7.10 -10.13 21.18
C GLN A 191 -6.14 -11.00 20.36
N GLU A 192 -6.44 -11.25 19.08
CA GLU A 192 -5.54 -11.98 18.18
C GLU A 192 -4.24 -11.19 17.94
N LEU A 193 -4.31 -9.87 17.79
CA LEU A 193 -3.14 -9.00 17.65
C LEU A 193 -2.26 -9.02 18.91
N ILE A 194 -2.86 -8.95 20.10
CA ILE A 194 -2.14 -9.07 21.38
C ILE A 194 -1.43 -10.43 21.45
N ASN A 195 -2.09 -11.52 21.07
CA ASN A 195 -1.49 -12.85 21.09
C ASN A 195 -0.30 -12.95 20.13
N LYS A 196 -0.39 -12.39 18.92
CA LYS A 196 0.72 -12.35 17.95
C LYS A 196 1.88 -11.48 18.43
N GLN A 197 1.60 -10.36 19.11
CA GLN A 197 2.64 -9.53 19.69
C GLN A 197 3.42 -10.28 20.77
N ASN A 198 2.71 -10.98 21.67
CA ASN A 198 3.34 -11.82 22.70
C ASN A 198 4.20 -12.95 22.09
N GLU A 199 3.79 -13.51 20.95
CA GLU A 199 4.58 -14.52 20.22
C GLU A 199 5.87 -13.92 19.63
N ILE A 200 5.78 -12.72 19.03
CA ILE A 200 6.95 -11.99 18.52
C ILE A 200 7.93 -11.70 19.67
N ASP A 201 7.44 -11.23 20.82
CA ASP A 201 8.29 -10.92 21.97
C ASP A 201 9.01 -12.17 22.50
N ARG A 202 8.33 -13.32 22.53
CA ARG A 202 8.95 -14.62 22.88
C ARG A 202 10.04 -15.04 21.89
N LEU A 203 9.80 -14.87 20.58
CA LEU A 203 10.78 -15.20 19.54
C LEU A 203 12.01 -14.27 19.61
N MET A 204 11.80 -12.99 19.90
CA MET A 204 12.88 -12.02 20.09
C MET A 204 13.73 -12.38 21.31
N GLU A 205 13.12 -12.80 22.42
CA GLU A 205 13.87 -13.21 23.61
C GLU A 205 14.67 -14.51 23.37
N LYS A 206 14.09 -15.47 22.63
CA LYS A 206 14.81 -16.66 22.18
C LYS A 206 16.01 -16.30 21.32
N SER A 207 15.83 -15.40 20.35
CA SER A 207 16.92 -14.94 19.47
C SER A 207 18.07 -14.27 20.21
N LYS A 208 17.80 -13.56 21.32
CA LYS A 208 18.87 -13.01 22.16
C LYS A 208 19.65 -14.10 22.90
N GLY A 209 18.97 -15.16 23.31
CA GLY A 209 19.60 -16.36 23.87
C GLY A 209 20.56 -16.99 22.86
N ASP A 210 20.07 -17.25 21.65
CA ASP A 210 20.87 -17.83 20.57
C ASP A 210 22.07 -16.92 20.19
N GLU A 211 21.90 -15.59 20.22
CA GLU A 211 23.01 -14.64 19.98
C GLU A 211 24.08 -14.71 21.09
N LYS A 212 23.67 -14.88 22.35
CA LYS A 212 24.58 -15.05 23.48
C LYS A 212 25.37 -16.36 23.34
N ASP A 213 24.70 -17.46 23.05
CA ASP A 213 25.34 -18.77 22.86
C ASP A 213 26.35 -18.73 21.71
N MET A 214 26.03 -18.01 20.62
CA MET A 214 26.95 -17.80 19.51
C MET A 214 28.17 -16.97 19.91
N LYS A 215 28.02 -15.93 20.74
CA LYS A 215 29.15 -15.14 21.26
C LYS A 215 30.05 -15.99 22.16
N ASP A 216 29.47 -16.81 23.04
CA ASP A 216 30.21 -17.71 23.92
C ASP A 216 30.98 -18.78 23.12
N MET A 217 30.40 -19.26 22.02
CA MET A 217 31.06 -20.18 21.09
C MET A 217 32.23 -19.51 20.35
N ILE A 218 32.06 -18.27 19.86
CA ILE A 218 33.13 -17.51 19.20
C ILE A 218 34.30 -17.28 20.17
N GLU A 219 34.01 -16.93 21.43
CA GLU A 219 35.05 -16.73 22.44
C GLU A 219 35.80 -18.03 22.75
N THR A 220 35.09 -19.16 22.81
CA THR A 220 35.70 -20.49 22.97
C THR A 220 36.65 -20.82 21.81
N ILE A 221 36.27 -20.51 20.57
CA ILE A 221 37.12 -20.71 19.38
C ILE A 221 38.41 -19.88 19.48
N LYS A 222 38.32 -18.60 19.87
CA LYS A 222 39.50 -17.75 20.05
C LYS A 222 40.50 -18.31 21.07
N VAL A 223 40.00 -18.78 22.22
CA VAL A 223 40.86 -19.40 23.25
C VAL A 223 41.58 -20.64 22.70
N LEU A 224 40.93 -21.43 21.84
CA LEU A 224 41.55 -22.60 21.19
C LEU A 224 42.60 -22.20 20.14
N GLU A 225 42.38 -21.12 19.39
CA GLU A 225 43.35 -20.58 18.43
C GLU A 225 44.61 -20.02 19.12
N GLU A 226 44.44 -19.30 20.23
CA GLU A 226 45.53 -18.80 21.07
C GLU A 226 46.35 -19.95 21.68
N ALA A 227 45.70 -21.01 22.14
CA ALA A 227 46.40 -22.20 22.63
C ALA A 227 47.25 -22.90 21.54
N ASN A 228 46.75 -22.96 20.30
CA ASN A 228 47.44 -23.60 19.18
C ASN A 228 48.61 -22.78 18.62
N THR A 229 48.58 -21.45 18.77
CA THR A 229 49.67 -20.56 18.34
C THR A 229 50.84 -20.58 19.31
N CYS A 230 50.59 -20.76 20.61
CA CYS A 230 51.62 -20.86 21.64
C CYS A 230 52.50 -22.14 21.50
N ASP A 231 51.91 -23.25 21.04
CA ASP A 231 52.64 -24.53 20.79
C ASP A 231 53.61 -24.45 19.60
N LYS A 232 53.51 -23.44 18.71
CA LYS A 232 54.39 -23.30 17.55
C LYS A 232 55.67 -22.48 17.79
N GLN A 233 55.82 -21.82 18.94
CA GLN A 233 56.97 -20.95 19.22
C GLN A 233 58.05 -21.57 20.14
N THR A 234 57.92 -22.82 20.58
CA THR A 234 58.94 -23.48 21.41
C THR A 234 59.64 -24.63 20.69
N HIS A 235 60.33 -24.31 19.60
CA HIS A 235 61.53 -25.07 19.20
C HIS A 235 62.72 -24.63 20.08
N SER A 236 62.63 -24.95 21.38
CA SER A 236 63.79 -25.09 22.26
C SER A 236 63.64 -26.42 23.00
N PRO A 237 64.66 -27.30 23.04
CA PRO A 237 64.51 -28.70 23.41
C PRO A 237 64.44 -28.86 24.94
N GLY A 238 63.39 -28.34 25.57
CA GLY A 238 63.02 -28.63 26.94
C GLY A 238 61.75 -29.49 26.95
N LYS A 239 61.89 -30.80 27.14
CA LYS A 239 60.76 -31.75 27.18
C LYS A 239 59.71 -31.26 28.22
N PRO A 240 58.48 -30.88 27.82
CA PRO A 240 57.46 -30.51 28.79
C PRO A 240 57.09 -31.72 29.65
N SER A 241 57.00 -31.50 30.97
CA SER A 241 56.60 -32.50 31.97
C SER A 241 55.31 -33.22 31.57
N ARG A 242 55.30 -34.56 31.70
CA ARG A 242 54.15 -35.45 31.40
C ARG A 242 52.84 -35.00 32.06
N HIS A 243 52.89 -34.24 33.15
CA HIS A 243 51.71 -33.74 33.85
C HIS A 243 50.99 -32.60 33.13
N THR A 244 51.72 -31.69 32.47
CA THR A 244 51.10 -30.54 31.77
C THR A 244 50.35 -30.99 30.51
N ARG A 245 50.94 -31.96 29.78
CA ARG A 245 50.34 -32.54 28.57
C ARG A 245 49.04 -33.32 28.86
N ARG A 246 48.96 -33.98 30.03
CA ARG A 246 47.72 -34.66 30.47
C ARG A 246 46.60 -33.70 30.85
N ARG A 247 46.92 -32.51 31.40
CA ARG A 247 45.92 -31.51 31.78
C ARG A 247 45.32 -30.78 30.57
N LEU A 248 46.13 -30.44 29.55
CA LEU A 248 45.65 -29.82 28.31
C LEU A 248 44.72 -30.76 27.53
N ASN A 249 45.12 -32.03 27.35
CA ASN A 249 44.30 -33.02 26.64
C ASN A 249 42.94 -33.28 27.31
N ARG A 250 42.84 -33.16 28.64
CA ARG A 250 41.57 -33.38 29.36
C ARG A 250 40.61 -32.21 29.20
N LYS A 251 41.10 -30.96 29.09
CA LYS A 251 40.27 -29.78 28.80
C LYS A 251 39.81 -29.75 27.34
N GLN A 252 40.70 -30.06 26.40
CA GLN A 252 40.36 -30.15 24.97
C GLN A 252 39.31 -31.21 24.70
N ARG A 253 39.42 -32.41 25.31
CA ARG A 253 38.41 -33.47 25.15
C ARG A 253 37.02 -33.05 25.63
N LYS A 254 36.90 -32.43 26.80
CA LYS A 254 35.60 -31.96 27.32
C LYS A 254 34.97 -30.88 26.43
N SER A 255 35.79 -30.01 25.82
CA SER A 255 35.29 -28.97 24.92
C SER A 255 34.83 -29.53 23.57
N ILE A 256 35.55 -30.51 23.02
CA ILE A 256 35.16 -31.19 21.76
C ILE A 256 33.88 -32.00 21.96
N GLU A 257 33.75 -32.69 23.10
CA GLU A 257 32.57 -33.49 23.45
C GLU A 257 31.32 -32.60 23.60
N SER A 258 31.46 -31.41 24.20
CA SER A 258 30.37 -30.42 24.27
C SER A 258 29.94 -29.90 22.89
N ILE A 259 30.88 -29.65 21.97
CA ILE A 259 30.58 -29.15 20.62
C ILE A 259 29.85 -30.21 19.79
N ASN A 260 30.26 -31.47 19.89
CA ASN A 260 29.61 -32.57 19.17
C ASN A 260 28.17 -32.81 19.67
N GLN A 261 27.93 -32.67 20.98
CA GLN A 261 26.57 -32.76 21.54
C GLN A 261 25.64 -31.66 21.00
N THR A 262 26.13 -30.42 20.84
CA THR A 262 25.35 -29.30 20.28
C THR A 262 25.05 -29.48 18.79
N LEU A 263 25.99 -30.05 18.03
CA LEU A 263 25.82 -30.35 16.59
C LEU A 263 24.81 -31.48 16.35
N GLU A 264 24.76 -32.50 17.22
CA GLU A 264 23.77 -33.59 17.12
C GLU A 264 22.34 -33.09 17.38
N THR A 265 22.15 -32.11 18.28
CA THR A 265 20.83 -31.51 18.52
C THR A 265 20.33 -30.59 17.39
N HIS A 266 21.23 -30.02 16.58
CA HIS A 266 20.85 -29.08 15.52
C HIS A 266 20.58 -29.71 14.14
N ASN A 267 20.96 -30.99 13.95
CA ASN A 267 20.75 -31.73 12.69
C ASN A 267 19.43 -32.53 12.63
N GLN A 268 18.53 -32.36 13.61
CA GLN A 268 17.15 -32.85 13.48
C GLN A 268 16.36 -31.90 12.56
N THR A 269 16.49 -32.10 11.25
CA THR A 269 15.57 -31.53 10.27
C THR A 269 14.14 -32.00 10.58
N PRO A 270 13.13 -31.12 10.58
CA PRO A 270 11.75 -31.55 10.77
C PRO A 270 11.39 -32.55 9.67
N ASP A 271 10.97 -33.73 10.12
CA ASP A 271 10.58 -34.84 9.27
C ASP A 271 9.39 -34.42 8.39
N MET A 272 9.63 -34.36 7.08
CA MET A 272 8.63 -34.01 6.07
C MET A 272 8.03 -35.26 5.42
N SER A 273 8.26 -36.46 5.97
CA SER A 273 7.86 -37.74 5.35
C SER A 273 6.39 -38.12 5.50
N GLU A 274 5.54 -37.33 6.17
CA GLU A 274 4.14 -37.70 6.45
C GLU A 274 3.11 -37.28 5.39
N TYR A 275 3.53 -36.77 4.23
CA TYR A 275 2.62 -36.51 3.10
C TYR A 275 2.86 -37.50 1.96
N GLU A 276 2.52 -38.78 2.20
CA GLU A 276 2.28 -39.72 1.10
C GLU A 276 1.05 -39.26 0.30
N VAL A 277 1.33 -38.53 -0.79
CA VAL A 277 0.34 -38.12 -1.76
C VAL A 277 -0.06 -39.33 -2.59
N ASN A 278 -1.27 -39.85 -2.35
CA ASN A 278 -1.96 -40.75 -3.26
C ASN A 278 -1.86 -40.21 -4.70
N ILE A 279 -1.19 -40.96 -5.58
CA ILE A 279 -0.94 -40.59 -6.97
C ILE A 279 -2.27 -40.66 -7.73
N ALA A 280 -3.00 -39.54 -7.72
CA ALA A 280 -4.19 -39.33 -8.52
C ALA A 280 -3.83 -39.20 -10.01
N ALA A 281 -4.83 -39.45 -10.86
CA ALA A 281 -4.81 -39.36 -12.33
C ALA A 281 -3.92 -38.24 -12.90
N PRO A 282 -3.34 -38.41 -14.11
CA PRO A 282 -2.44 -37.44 -14.72
C PRO A 282 -3.06 -36.04 -14.68
N VAL A 283 -2.46 -35.17 -13.85
CA VAL A 283 -2.94 -33.81 -13.65
C VAL A 283 -2.75 -33.10 -14.97
N THR A 284 -3.84 -32.83 -15.69
CA THR A 284 -3.82 -31.99 -16.89
C THR A 284 -3.19 -30.66 -16.51
N GLN A 285 -2.03 -30.35 -17.11
CA GLN A 285 -1.30 -29.12 -16.85
C GLN A 285 -2.22 -27.92 -17.10
N ARG A 286 -2.24 -26.96 -16.17
CA ARG A 286 -3.04 -25.75 -16.32
C ARG A 286 -2.31 -24.76 -17.22
N ASN A 287 -3.02 -24.11 -18.13
CA ASN A 287 -2.39 -23.07 -18.93
C ASN A 287 -2.21 -21.79 -18.11
N CYS A 288 -1.00 -21.23 -18.14
CA CYS A 288 -0.69 -19.96 -17.51
C CYS A 288 -0.04 -19.02 -18.53
N VAL A 289 -0.58 -17.81 -18.68
CA VAL A 289 -0.04 -16.79 -19.59
C VAL A 289 0.65 -15.70 -18.79
N VAL A 290 1.91 -15.43 -19.08
CA VAL A 290 2.71 -14.38 -18.42
C VAL A 290 2.88 -13.20 -19.35
N ILE A 291 2.23 -12.09 -19.04
CA ILE A 291 2.27 -10.86 -19.82
C ILE A 291 3.07 -9.79 -19.07
N GLY A 292 4.00 -9.12 -19.76
CA GLY A 292 4.66 -7.98 -19.14
C GLY A 292 5.57 -7.17 -20.05
N ASP A 293 6.31 -6.25 -19.44
CA ASP A 293 7.32 -5.43 -20.10
C ASP A 293 8.74 -6.05 -20.01
N SER A 294 9.79 -5.25 -20.20
CA SER A 294 11.18 -5.75 -20.17
C SER A 294 11.57 -6.45 -18.85
N GLN A 295 10.86 -6.20 -17.74
CA GLN A 295 11.10 -6.85 -16.45
C GLN A 295 10.75 -8.35 -16.48
N THR A 296 9.73 -8.76 -17.25
CA THR A 296 9.29 -10.16 -17.32
C THR A 296 10.08 -11.01 -18.30
N ARG A 297 11.03 -10.43 -19.03
CA ARG A 297 11.90 -11.18 -19.94
C ARG A 297 12.56 -12.36 -19.21
N ASN A 298 12.54 -13.56 -19.80
CA ASN A 298 13.06 -14.82 -19.24
C ASN A 298 12.35 -15.33 -17.97
N LEU A 299 11.29 -14.67 -17.50
CA LEU A 299 10.56 -15.12 -16.30
C LEU A 299 9.87 -16.47 -16.54
N ARG A 300 9.38 -16.71 -17.76
CA ARG A 300 8.83 -18.00 -18.19
C ARG A 300 9.77 -19.17 -17.91
N ASN A 301 11.02 -19.09 -18.38
CA ASN A 301 11.97 -20.19 -18.24
C ASN A 301 12.25 -20.52 -16.76
N LEU A 302 12.21 -19.52 -15.89
CA LEU A 302 12.35 -19.72 -14.44
C LEU A 302 11.10 -20.37 -13.85
N LEU A 303 9.90 -19.97 -14.30
CA LEU A 303 8.65 -20.60 -13.87
C LEU A 303 8.56 -22.07 -14.31
N ASP A 304 8.88 -22.36 -15.57
CA ASP A 304 8.95 -23.73 -16.12
C ASP A 304 9.94 -24.61 -15.34
N LYS A 305 11.07 -24.03 -14.89
CA LYS A 305 12.07 -24.76 -14.07
C LYS A 305 11.54 -25.15 -12.68
N HIS A 306 10.65 -24.35 -12.11
CA HIS A 306 10.19 -24.50 -10.73
C HIS A 306 8.82 -25.17 -10.61
N SER A 307 8.11 -25.39 -11.72
CA SER A 307 6.82 -26.07 -11.70
C SER A 307 6.51 -26.73 -13.04
N ASP A 308 6.15 -28.00 -12.97
CA ASP A 308 5.62 -28.83 -14.05
C ASP A 308 4.08 -28.85 -14.08
N GLN A 309 3.41 -28.21 -13.12
CA GLN A 309 1.94 -28.19 -13.00
C GLN A 309 1.26 -27.23 -13.97
N TYR A 310 2.02 -26.28 -14.52
CA TYR A 310 1.52 -25.24 -15.40
C TYR A 310 2.26 -25.27 -16.74
N ASN A 311 1.51 -25.09 -17.82
CA ASN A 311 2.05 -24.81 -19.15
C ASN A 311 2.17 -23.30 -19.32
N PHE A 312 3.37 -22.75 -19.11
CA PHE A 312 3.60 -21.32 -19.17
C PHE A 312 3.83 -20.83 -20.62
N LYS A 313 3.01 -19.87 -21.05
CA LYS A 313 3.25 -19.02 -22.23
C LYS A 313 3.67 -17.63 -21.78
N SER A 314 4.47 -16.92 -22.56
CA SER A 314 4.87 -15.56 -22.20
C SER A 314 4.84 -14.59 -23.37
N TYR A 315 4.27 -13.42 -23.10
CA TYR A 315 4.19 -12.28 -24.00
C TYR A 315 4.89 -11.09 -23.37
N VAL A 316 6.01 -10.71 -23.96
CA VAL A 316 6.85 -9.62 -23.47
C VAL A 316 6.79 -8.49 -24.48
N SER A 317 6.37 -7.31 -24.02
CA SER A 317 6.36 -6.07 -24.81
C SER A 317 7.33 -5.07 -24.19
N PRO A 318 8.63 -5.10 -24.54
CA PRO A 318 9.61 -4.18 -23.98
C PRO A 318 9.22 -2.73 -24.29
N GLY A 319 9.23 -1.87 -23.28
CA GLY A 319 8.77 -0.48 -23.45
C GLY A 319 7.25 -0.30 -23.49
N GLY A 320 6.48 -1.39 -23.29
CA GLY A 320 5.03 -1.32 -23.20
C GLY A 320 4.57 -0.64 -21.91
N ASN A 321 3.59 0.25 -22.03
CA ASN A 321 2.85 0.78 -20.89
C ASN A 321 1.77 -0.24 -20.43
N PHE A 322 1.14 0.00 -19.30
CA PHE A 322 0.16 -0.91 -18.70
C PHE A 322 -0.95 -1.31 -19.69
N THR A 323 -1.47 -0.33 -20.43
CA THR A 323 -2.58 -0.53 -21.37
C THR A 323 -2.15 -1.27 -22.63
N LYS A 324 -1.00 -0.96 -23.23
CA LYS A 324 -0.47 -1.68 -24.40
C LYS A 324 -0.17 -3.14 -24.08
N VAL A 325 0.42 -3.38 -22.91
CA VAL A 325 0.78 -4.73 -22.45
C VAL A 325 -0.49 -5.53 -22.13
N GLY A 326 -1.44 -4.94 -21.40
CA GLY A 326 -2.68 -5.60 -21.01
C GLY A 326 -3.66 -5.86 -22.16
N VAL A 327 -3.84 -4.90 -23.08
CA VAL A 327 -4.89 -4.99 -24.10
C VAL A 327 -4.45 -5.74 -25.35
N LYS A 328 -3.20 -5.55 -25.82
CA LYS A 328 -2.77 -6.07 -27.13
C LYS A 328 -2.37 -7.55 -27.09
N CYS A 329 -1.68 -7.99 -26.04
CA CYS A 329 -1.26 -9.39 -25.88
C CYS A 329 -2.45 -10.30 -25.51
N TRP A 330 -3.49 -9.74 -24.90
CA TRP A 330 -4.70 -10.45 -24.52
C TRP A 330 -5.53 -10.91 -25.72
N LYS A 331 -5.80 -10.00 -26.67
CA LYS A 331 -6.65 -10.26 -27.84
C LYS A 331 -6.17 -11.43 -28.70
N THR A 332 -4.87 -11.55 -28.89
CA THR A 332 -4.30 -12.55 -29.80
C THR A 332 -4.45 -14.00 -29.34
N ASP A 333 -4.59 -14.26 -28.02
CA ASP A 333 -4.34 -15.60 -27.48
C ASP A 333 -5.44 -16.16 -26.57
N LEU A 334 -6.36 -15.30 -26.11
CA LEU A 334 -7.49 -15.68 -25.26
C LEU A 334 -8.84 -15.55 -25.96
N GLU A 335 -8.99 -14.64 -26.92
CA GLU A 335 -10.22 -14.55 -27.75
C GLU A 335 -10.37 -15.77 -28.68
N ASN A 336 -9.27 -16.46 -28.98
CA ASN A 336 -9.26 -17.66 -29.84
C ASN A 336 -9.38 -18.99 -29.07
N ARG A 337 -9.71 -18.98 -27.77
CA ARG A 337 -9.80 -20.22 -26.97
C ARG A 337 -11.25 -20.67 -26.80
N ASP A 338 -11.47 -21.96 -27.01
CA ASP A 338 -12.73 -22.64 -26.70
C ASP A 338 -13.20 -22.35 -25.26
N GLU A 339 -14.51 -22.16 -25.12
CA GLU A 339 -15.24 -21.85 -23.88
C GLU A 339 -14.95 -22.84 -22.73
N ASN A 340 -14.43 -24.03 -23.04
CA ASN A 340 -14.00 -25.03 -22.06
C ASN A 340 -12.72 -24.67 -21.27
N THR A 341 -12.12 -23.50 -21.50
CA THR A 341 -10.88 -23.06 -20.84
C THR A 341 -11.07 -22.11 -19.64
N ALA A 342 -12.22 -22.19 -18.94
CA ALA A 342 -12.59 -21.40 -17.76
C ALA A 342 -11.68 -21.54 -16.51
N ARG A 343 -10.42 -22.00 -16.67
CA ARG A 343 -9.46 -22.25 -15.59
C ARG A 343 -8.02 -21.82 -15.94
N ASN A 344 -7.85 -20.90 -16.88
CA ASN A 344 -6.53 -20.37 -17.20
C ASN A 344 -6.07 -19.37 -16.12
N HIS A 345 -4.75 -19.28 -15.95
CA HIS A 345 -4.12 -18.24 -15.15
C HIS A 345 -3.53 -17.16 -16.05
N LEU A 346 -3.68 -15.91 -15.65
CA LEU A 346 -2.98 -14.76 -16.20
C LEU A 346 -2.04 -14.21 -15.12
N VAL A 347 -0.76 -14.13 -15.43
CA VAL A 347 0.23 -13.40 -14.63
C VAL A 347 0.56 -12.12 -15.39
N ILE A 348 0.40 -10.95 -14.76
CA ILE A 348 0.68 -9.67 -15.40
C ILE A 348 1.66 -8.83 -14.57
N MET A 349 2.67 -8.28 -15.23
CA MET A 349 3.58 -7.28 -14.68
C MET A 349 3.84 -6.19 -15.73
N ALA A 350 3.15 -5.09 -15.59
CA ALA A 350 3.22 -3.96 -16.50
C ALA A 350 3.10 -2.66 -15.69
N GLY A 351 3.47 -1.54 -16.30
CA GLY A 351 3.45 -0.25 -15.61
C GLY A 351 4.82 0.38 -15.40
N THR A 352 5.90 -0.33 -15.75
CA THR A 352 7.23 0.19 -15.46
C THR A 352 7.50 1.46 -16.27
N ILE A 353 7.07 1.50 -17.53
CA ILE A 353 7.17 2.68 -18.41
C ILE A 353 6.23 3.80 -17.98
N ASP A 354 5.02 3.47 -17.52
CA ASP A 354 4.09 4.45 -16.96
C ASP A 354 4.73 5.22 -15.80
N GLY A 355 5.61 4.58 -15.02
CA GLY A 355 6.39 5.25 -13.98
C GLY A 355 7.46 6.24 -14.47
N PHE A 356 7.94 6.13 -15.72
CA PHE A 356 8.95 7.05 -16.28
C PHE A 356 8.35 8.35 -16.83
N TYR A 357 7.10 8.30 -17.27
CA TYR A 357 6.40 9.42 -17.89
C TYR A 357 5.32 9.96 -16.95
N ASP A 358 4.70 11.08 -17.33
CA ASP A 358 3.51 11.54 -16.62
C ASP A 358 2.40 10.51 -16.80
N LEU A 359 1.89 9.99 -15.68
CA LEU A 359 0.88 8.94 -15.65
C LEU A 359 -0.42 9.45 -16.30
N ASP A 360 -0.77 8.90 -17.48
CA ASP A 360 -2.12 9.08 -18.02
C ASP A 360 -3.09 8.15 -17.27
N TRP A 361 -3.61 8.67 -16.15
CA TRP A 361 -4.56 7.96 -15.30
C TRP A 361 -5.83 7.53 -16.04
N LYS A 362 -6.21 8.21 -17.14
CA LYS A 362 -7.37 7.81 -17.93
C LYS A 362 -7.07 6.52 -18.68
N GLU A 363 -5.91 6.44 -19.34
CA GLU A 363 -5.45 5.24 -20.04
C GLU A 363 -5.24 4.07 -19.07
N ILE A 364 -4.59 4.33 -17.92
CA ILE A 364 -4.35 3.32 -16.88
C ILE A 364 -5.67 2.76 -16.34
N LYS A 365 -6.65 3.62 -16.06
CA LYS A 365 -7.97 3.19 -15.56
C LYS A 365 -8.73 2.35 -16.58
N GLN A 366 -8.58 2.62 -17.88
CA GLN A 366 -9.13 1.75 -18.93
C GLN A 366 -8.48 0.36 -18.89
N GLY A 367 -7.15 0.29 -18.71
CA GLY A 367 -6.44 -0.96 -18.48
C GLY A 367 -6.96 -1.72 -17.25
N PHE A 368 -7.22 -1.03 -16.14
CA PHE A 368 -7.76 -1.64 -14.92
C PHE A 368 -9.16 -2.22 -15.14
N ASN A 369 -10.06 -1.46 -15.78
CA ASN A 369 -11.40 -1.93 -16.09
C ASN A 369 -11.35 -3.19 -16.96
N LYS A 370 -10.48 -3.21 -17.99
CA LYS A 370 -10.34 -4.39 -18.86
C LYS A 370 -9.79 -5.60 -18.11
N LEU A 371 -8.79 -5.41 -17.25
CA LEU A 371 -8.25 -6.50 -16.44
C LEU A 371 -9.28 -7.03 -15.42
N LYS A 372 -10.17 -6.17 -14.91
CA LYS A 372 -11.28 -6.59 -14.04
C LYS A 372 -12.31 -7.44 -14.80
N GLU A 373 -12.71 -7.01 -15.99
CA GLU A 373 -13.58 -7.81 -16.89
C GLU A 373 -12.96 -9.19 -17.15
N ILE A 374 -11.66 -9.23 -17.46
CA ILE A 374 -10.91 -10.47 -17.65
C ILE A 374 -10.96 -11.37 -16.41
N SER A 375 -10.79 -10.79 -15.23
CA SER A 375 -10.77 -11.56 -13.98
C SER A 375 -12.10 -12.22 -13.62
N GLN A 376 -13.20 -11.88 -14.33
CA GLN A 376 -14.48 -12.57 -14.17
C GLN A 376 -14.39 -14.02 -14.62
N ASN A 377 -13.55 -14.34 -15.62
CA ASN A 377 -13.46 -15.70 -16.19
C ASN A 377 -12.04 -16.29 -16.11
N THR A 378 -11.10 -15.61 -15.45
CA THR A 378 -9.68 -15.98 -15.43
C THR A 378 -9.08 -15.62 -14.09
N TYR A 379 -8.20 -16.48 -13.57
CA TYR A 379 -7.45 -16.18 -12.37
C TYR A 379 -6.28 -15.26 -12.70
N VAL A 380 -6.22 -14.10 -12.05
CA VAL A 380 -5.23 -13.08 -12.36
C VAL A 380 -4.25 -12.91 -11.19
N THR A 381 -2.97 -13.09 -11.44
CA THR A 381 -1.90 -12.67 -10.55
C THR A 381 -1.32 -11.35 -11.08
N ILE A 382 -1.55 -10.26 -10.35
CA ILE A 382 -0.98 -8.94 -10.66
C ILE A 382 0.30 -8.75 -9.86
N ILE A 383 1.41 -8.55 -10.54
CA ILE A 383 2.72 -8.27 -9.94
C ILE A 383 2.89 -6.75 -9.89
N LEU A 384 3.04 -6.20 -8.69
CA LEU A 384 3.33 -4.78 -8.53
C LEU A 384 4.71 -4.45 -9.12
N VAL A 385 4.85 -3.24 -9.66
CA VAL A 385 6.10 -2.82 -10.30
C VAL A 385 7.17 -2.55 -9.23
N PRO A 386 8.38 -3.15 -9.33
CA PRO A 386 9.46 -2.90 -8.38
C PRO A 386 9.97 -1.46 -8.49
N TYR A 387 10.37 -0.87 -7.37
CA TYR A 387 10.92 0.50 -7.36
C TYR A 387 12.22 0.63 -8.15
N ASN A 388 12.39 1.80 -8.75
CA ASN A 388 13.63 2.19 -9.40
C ASN A 388 14.63 2.71 -8.36
N LEU A 389 15.61 1.89 -7.99
CA LEU A 389 16.59 2.25 -6.95
C LEU A 389 17.58 3.35 -7.39
N LYS A 390 17.62 3.70 -8.68
CA LYS A 390 18.46 4.79 -9.20
C LYS A 390 17.76 6.15 -9.14
N ASN A 391 16.47 6.20 -9.45
CA ASN A 391 15.72 7.45 -9.60
C ASN A 391 14.51 7.50 -8.66
N LYS A 392 14.59 8.37 -7.64
CA LYS A 392 13.53 8.56 -6.64
C LYS A 392 12.22 9.07 -7.24
N HIS A 393 12.28 9.93 -8.26
CA HIS A 393 11.07 10.47 -8.91
C HIS A 393 10.26 9.35 -9.57
N ILE A 394 10.93 8.47 -10.31
CA ILE A 394 10.30 7.30 -10.94
C ILE A 394 9.72 6.37 -9.86
N SER A 395 10.42 6.18 -8.75
CA SER A 395 9.91 5.38 -7.64
C SER A 395 8.64 5.98 -7.00
N CYS A 396 8.50 7.32 -6.94
CA CYS A 396 7.26 7.95 -6.49
C CYS A 396 6.10 7.63 -7.43
N ASN A 397 6.30 7.74 -8.75
CA ASN A 397 5.26 7.41 -9.74
C ASN A 397 4.89 5.92 -9.68
N ILE A 398 5.88 5.03 -9.53
CA ILE A 398 5.66 3.60 -9.34
C ILE A 398 4.87 3.33 -8.05
N TYR A 399 5.18 4.02 -6.96
CA TYR A 399 4.42 3.93 -5.71
C TYR A 399 2.96 4.33 -5.90
N GLU A 400 2.70 5.45 -6.58
CA GLU A 400 1.33 5.89 -6.88
C GLU A 400 0.58 4.87 -7.73
N LEU A 401 1.22 4.34 -8.78
CA LEU A 401 0.65 3.30 -9.63
C LEU A 401 0.33 2.02 -8.84
N ASN A 402 1.29 1.51 -8.06
CA ASN A 402 1.11 0.30 -7.26
C ASN A 402 -0.01 0.45 -6.23
N ASN A 403 -0.10 1.63 -5.58
CA ASN A 403 -1.17 1.93 -4.64
C ASN A 403 -2.54 1.97 -5.35
N ALA A 404 -2.59 2.51 -6.57
CA ALA A 404 -3.82 2.52 -7.38
C ALA A 404 -4.24 1.09 -7.77
N ILE A 405 -3.32 0.25 -8.25
CA ILE A 405 -3.55 -1.17 -8.54
C ILE A 405 -4.08 -1.87 -7.29
N TYR A 406 -3.38 -1.73 -6.15
CA TYR A 406 -3.77 -2.40 -4.91
C TYR A 406 -5.18 -2.02 -4.46
N LYS A 407 -5.49 -0.73 -4.41
CA LYS A 407 -6.81 -0.24 -4.02
C LYS A 407 -7.91 -0.72 -4.97
N TYR A 408 -7.63 -0.79 -6.26
CA TYR A 408 -8.60 -1.18 -7.28
C TYR A 408 -8.91 -2.69 -7.23
N PHE A 409 -7.90 -3.54 -7.01
CA PHE A 409 -8.03 -5.00 -7.12
C PHE A 409 -8.10 -5.77 -5.80
N LYS A 410 -7.83 -5.16 -4.63
CA LYS A 410 -7.80 -5.85 -3.32
C LYS A 410 -9.08 -6.61 -2.92
N HIS A 411 -10.22 -6.29 -3.54
CA HIS A 411 -11.51 -6.92 -3.25
C HIS A 411 -12.01 -7.84 -4.37
N VAL A 412 -11.21 -8.07 -5.40
CA VAL A 412 -11.57 -8.96 -6.51
C VAL A 412 -11.10 -10.37 -6.17
N SER A 413 -12.04 -11.31 -5.97
CA SER A 413 -11.79 -12.66 -5.46
C SER A 413 -10.84 -13.50 -6.33
N ASN A 414 -10.92 -13.32 -7.65
CA ASN A 414 -10.09 -14.02 -8.64
C ASN A 414 -8.76 -13.34 -8.92
N VAL A 415 -8.41 -12.30 -8.14
CA VAL A 415 -7.15 -11.58 -8.27
C VAL A 415 -6.28 -11.82 -7.05
N GLU A 416 -5.01 -12.16 -7.28
CA GLU A 416 -3.95 -12.12 -6.28
C GLU A 416 -2.94 -11.03 -6.64
N ILE A 417 -2.47 -10.32 -5.62
CA ILE A 417 -1.48 -9.26 -5.79
C ILE A 417 -0.16 -9.72 -5.20
N VAL A 418 0.90 -9.70 -6.01
CA VAL A 418 2.28 -9.95 -5.57
C VAL A 418 2.97 -8.60 -5.39
N ASP A 419 3.12 -8.18 -4.13
CA ASP A 419 3.87 -6.97 -3.80
C ASP A 419 5.38 -7.23 -3.91
N THR A 420 5.99 -6.72 -4.99
CA THR A 420 7.42 -6.84 -5.24
C THR A 420 8.26 -5.98 -4.31
N ASN A 421 7.75 -4.88 -3.78
CA ASN A 421 8.56 -3.98 -2.96
C ASN A 421 8.78 -4.52 -1.55
N ALA A 422 7.86 -5.35 -1.05
CA ALA A 422 8.05 -6.09 0.20
C ALA A 422 9.17 -7.16 0.12
N ILE A 423 9.48 -7.66 -1.09
CA ILE A 423 10.39 -8.79 -1.30
C ILE A 423 11.70 -8.42 -2.03
N LEU A 424 11.68 -7.39 -2.88
CA LEU A 424 12.75 -7.04 -3.80
C LEU A 424 13.25 -5.59 -3.57
N ASN A 425 13.24 -5.07 -2.34
CA ASN A 425 13.73 -3.71 -2.05
C ASN A 425 15.25 -3.59 -1.91
N ARG A 426 16.00 -4.70 -2.02
CA ARG A 426 17.46 -4.72 -1.83
C ARG A 426 18.22 -4.61 -3.16
N PRO A 427 19.34 -3.87 -3.22
CA PRO A 427 20.14 -3.73 -4.44
C PRO A 427 20.62 -5.05 -5.06
N MET A 428 20.84 -6.08 -4.25
CA MET A 428 21.30 -7.40 -4.71
C MET A 428 20.35 -8.10 -5.69
N PHE A 429 19.09 -7.67 -5.80
CA PHE A 429 18.10 -8.25 -6.72
C PHE A 429 18.04 -7.55 -8.07
N TYR A 430 18.79 -6.47 -8.24
CA TYR A 430 18.80 -5.67 -9.46
C TYR A 430 20.11 -5.86 -10.22
N ARG A 431 20.05 -5.56 -11.53
CA ARG A 431 21.23 -5.39 -12.36
C ARG A 431 21.95 -4.11 -11.98
N TYR A 432 23.10 -3.88 -12.61
CA TYR A 432 23.90 -2.67 -12.43
C TYR A 432 23.13 -1.37 -12.71
N ASP A 433 22.13 -1.43 -13.61
CA ASP A 433 21.25 -0.29 -13.90
C ASP A 433 20.32 0.11 -12.75
N LYS A 434 20.27 -0.70 -11.67
CA LYS A 434 19.43 -0.50 -10.48
C LYS A 434 17.94 -0.38 -10.81
N TYR A 435 17.53 -0.99 -11.92
CA TYR A 435 16.20 -0.87 -12.49
C TYR A 435 15.67 -2.22 -12.93
N HIS A 436 16.41 -2.97 -13.75
CA HIS A 436 16.00 -4.31 -14.15
C HIS A 436 16.38 -5.34 -13.09
N LEU A 437 15.49 -6.30 -12.85
CA LEU A 437 15.83 -7.44 -12.00
C LEU A 437 16.95 -8.28 -12.63
N ASN A 438 17.89 -8.72 -11.78
CA ASN A 438 18.88 -9.74 -12.14
C ASN A 438 18.28 -11.15 -11.97
N ASP A 439 19.06 -12.19 -12.27
CA ASP A 439 18.55 -13.57 -12.22
C ASP A 439 18.15 -13.99 -10.80
N VAL A 440 18.86 -13.51 -9.77
CA VAL A 440 18.51 -13.77 -8.36
C VAL A 440 17.16 -13.14 -8.02
N GLY A 441 16.96 -11.86 -8.37
CA GLY A 441 15.69 -11.16 -8.16
C GLY A 441 14.52 -11.80 -8.90
N LYS A 442 14.73 -12.21 -10.16
CA LYS A 442 13.72 -12.92 -10.95
C LYS A 442 13.41 -14.31 -10.39
N ASN A 443 14.41 -15.01 -9.86
CA ASN A 443 14.20 -16.30 -9.22
C ASN A 443 13.31 -16.17 -7.97
N VAL A 444 13.58 -15.17 -7.12
CA VAL A 444 12.73 -14.87 -5.96
C VAL A 444 11.30 -14.50 -6.38
N LEU A 445 11.18 -13.69 -7.45
CA LEU A 445 9.87 -13.33 -8.02
C LEU A 445 9.10 -14.57 -8.53
N ALA A 446 9.77 -15.47 -9.25
CA ALA A 446 9.16 -16.70 -9.78
C ALA A 446 8.54 -17.57 -8.67
N HIS A 447 9.24 -17.77 -7.55
CA HIS A 447 8.71 -18.52 -6.41
C HIS A 447 7.46 -17.86 -5.81
N ARG A 448 7.42 -16.53 -5.79
CA ARG A 448 6.27 -15.76 -5.28
C ARG A 448 5.07 -15.85 -6.21
N ILE A 449 5.31 -15.84 -7.52
CA ILE A 449 4.27 -16.09 -8.53
C ILE A 449 3.69 -17.49 -8.35
N LEU A 450 4.51 -18.52 -8.25
CA LEU A 450 4.03 -19.90 -8.06
C LEU A 450 3.20 -20.05 -6.78
N LYS A 451 3.63 -19.43 -5.68
CA LYS A 451 2.85 -19.40 -4.44
C LYS A 451 1.50 -18.69 -4.62
N SER A 452 1.43 -17.65 -5.43
CA SER A 452 0.19 -16.95 -5.77
C SER A 452 -0.74 -17.82 -6.62
N LEU A 453 -0.21 -18.49 -7.65
CA LEU A 453 -0.96 -19.41 -8.49
C LEU A 453 -1.55 -20.57 -7.68
N TYR A 454 -0.75 -21.18 -6.81
CA TYR A 454 -1.22 -22.24 -5.90
C TYR A 454 -2.36 -21.76 -4.99
N ARG A 455 -2.28 -20.53 -4.46
CA ARG A 455 -3.38 -19.96 -3.64
C ARG A 455 -4.68 -19.83 -4.44
N LEU A 456 -4.62 -19.31 -5.66
CA LEU A 456 -5.79 -19.23 -6.54
C LEU A 456 -6.38 -20.62 -6.81
N ASP A 457 -5.52 -21.61 -7.05
CA ASP A 457 -5.95 -23.00 -7.24
C ASP A 457 -6.59 -23.63 -6.00
N THR A 458 -6.11 -23.31 -4.81
CA THR A 458 -6.75 -23.81 -3.58
C THR A 458 -8.11 -23.18 -3.34
N ARG A 459 -8.34 -21.94 -3.81
CA ARG A 459 -9.67 -21.30 -3.76
C ARG A 459 -10.64 -22.02 -4.70
N LEU A 460 -10.20 -22.35 -5.91
CA LEU A 460 -10.97 -23.16 -6.88
C LEU A 460 -11.48 -24.48 -6.30
N LYS A 461 -10.61 -25.21 -5.60
CA LYS A 461 -10.99 -26.51 -5.00
C LYS A 461 -12.03 -26.38 -3.90
N ARG A 462 -12.07 -25.23 -3.21
CA ARG A 462 -13.01 -24.99 -2.11
C ARG A 462 -14.37 -24.50 -2.58
N ASP A 463 -14.43 -23.87 -3.75
CA ASP A 463 -15.66 -23.35 -4.32
C ASP A 463 -15.83 -23.78 -5.80
N PRO A 464 -16.05 -25.08 -6.05
CA PRO A 464 -16.11 -25.63 -7.41
C PRO A 464 -17.37 -25.19 -8.19
N VAL A 465 -18.37 -24.61 -7.51
CA VAL A 465 -19.66 -24.17 -8.06
C VAL A 465 -19.79 -22.64 -8.01
N GLY A 466 -18.70 -21.92 -7.70
CA GLY A 466 -18.72 -20.47 -7.56
C GLY A 466 -19.21 -19.79 -8.82
N ASN A 467 -20.48 -19.39 -8.82
CA ASN A 467 -21.05 -18.50 -9.82
C ASN A 467 -20.16 -17.25 -9.88
N PHE A 468 -19.48 -17.06 -11.01
CA PHE A 468 -18.69 -15.87 -11.30
C PHE A 468 -19.66 -14.69 -11.47
N TYR A 469 -20.03 -14.02 -10.38
CA TYR A 469 -20.83 -12.79 -10.38
C TYR A 469 -19.96 -11.54 -10.27
#